data_AF-A0A925SZ53-F1
#
_entry.id   AF-A0A925SZ53-F1
#
_cell.length_a   1.000
_cell.length_b   1.000
_cell.length_c   1.000
_cell.angle_alpha   90.00
_cell.angle_beta   90.00
_cell.angle_gamma   90.00
#
_symmetry.space_group_name_H-M   'P 1'
#
loop_
_entity.id
_entity.type
_entity.pdbx_description
1 polymer ?
#
loop_
_entity_poly.entity_id
_entity_poly.type
_entity_poly.pdbx_seq_one_letter_code
_entity_poly.pdbx_strand_id
1 'polypeptide(L)'
;MKALHAIAAAVLAATSLAAQAVGQRADISIYDRATNRELPVYWHEGRAYVVGRPGNEYQVMVRSKIGEDLLAVVSVDGLNVMNGQPASPRQSGYIVAPWTKIDVRGWRKSMEEVASFYFTQLSDSYAGRTGRPDNVGVIGVALFQRKRVEPPPPA
;
A
#
# COMPACT_ATOMS: atom_id res chain seq x y z
N MET A 1 1.79 -61.24 -2.49
CA MET A 1 3.01 -60.42 -2.32
C MET A 1 2.92 -59.34 -3.42
N LYS A 2 2.26 -58.17 -3.20
CA LYS A 2 2.82 -56.88 -2.71
C LYS A 2 4.23 -56.65 -3.27
N ALA A 3 4.61 -55.58 -3.96
CA ALA A 3 4.02 -54.28 -4.26
C ALA A 3 4.92 -53.58 -5.32
N LEU A 4 4.71 -52.26 -5.52
CA LEU A 4 5.47 -51.29 -6.33
C LEU A 4 5.10 -51.20 -7.80
N HIS A 5 4.32 -50.17 -8.16
CA HIS A 5 4.59 -49.23 -9.26
C HIS A 5 3.70 -47.99 -9.04
N ALA A 6 4.12 -47.04 -8.21
CA ALA A 6 3.44 -45.75 -8.10
C ALA A 6 4.40 -44.67 -7.57
N ILE A 7 5.41 -44.29 -8.36
CA ILE A 7 6.20 -43.07 -8.08
C ILE A 7 6.54 -42.40 -9.42
N ALA A 8 5.60 -41.63 -9.97
CA ALA A 8 5.88 -40.67 -11.05
C ALA A 8 4.75 -39.63 -11.15
N ALA A 9 4.44 -38.91 -10.07
CA ALA A 9 3.42 -37.84 -10.11
C ALA A 9 3.65 -36.71 -9.09
N ALA A 10 4.87 -36.48 -8.61
CA ALA A 10 5.11 -35.55 -7.50
C ALA A 10 6.15 -34.45 -7.76
N VAL A 11 6.51 -34.13 -9.02
CA VAL A 11 7.58 -33.14 -9.29
C VAL A 11 7.11 -31.90 -10.09
N LEU A 12 5.88 -31.84 -10.60
CA LEU A 12 5.40 -30.66 -11.34
C LEU A 12 4.52 -29.68 -10.55
N ALA A 13 4.45 -29.80 -9.23
CA ALA A 13 3.68 -28.87 -8.38
C ALA A 13 4.52 -27.75 -7.74
N ALA A 14 5.83 -27.66 -8.01
CA ALA A 14 6.72 -26.69 -7.34
C ALA A 14 6.93 -25.37 -8.10
N THR A 15 6.33 -25.20 -9.28
CA THR A 15 6.52 -23.98 -10.11
C THR A 15 5.36 -23.01 -10.07
N SER A 16 4.42 -23.13 -9.13
CA SER A 16 3.68 -21.96 -8.67
C SER A 16 4.65 -21.08 -7.87
N LEU A 17 5.57 -20.44 -8.61
CA LEU A 17 6.36 -19.30 -8.16
C LEU A 17 5.42 -18.44 -7.35
N ALA A 18 5.69 -18.42 -6.04
CA ALA A 18 5.03 -17.52 -5.12
C ALA A 18 4.99 -16.15 -5.81
N ALA A 19 3.79 -15.67 -6.12
CA ALA A 19 3.58 -14.25 -6.32
C ALA A 19 4.09 -13.62 -5.02
N GLN A 20 5.35 -13.20 -5.01
CA GLN A 20 6.01 -12.79 -3.79
C GLN A 20 5.26 -11.57 -3.28
N ALA A 21 4.64 -11.81 -2.14
CA ALA A 21 3.55 -11.03 -1.62
C ALA A 21 3.92 -9.55 -1.46
N VAL A 22 3.07 -8.71 -2.07
CA VAL A 22 2.90 -7.30 -1.69
C VAL A 22 2.53 -7.15 -0.19
N GLY A 23 2.24 -8.25 0.52
CA GLY A 23 1.97 -8.31 1.96
C GLY A 23 3.07 -8.87 2.88
N GLN A 24 4.30 -9.09 2.42
CA GLN A 24 5.38 -9.62 3.28
C GLN A 24 6.03 -8.56 4.18
N ARG A 25 5.98 -7.27 3.80
CA ARG A 25 6.70 -6.20 4.49
C ARG A 25 5.79 -5.32 5.35
N ALA A 26 4.56 -5.13 4.90
CA ALA A 26 3.55 -4.40 5.64
C ALA A 26 2.14 -4.90 5.29
N ASP A 27 1.19 -4.66 6.19
CA ASP A 27 -0.24 -4.66 5.88
C ASP A 27 -0.65 -3.24 5.46
N ILE A 28 -1.43 -3.16 4.39
CA ILE A 28 -2.08 -1.93 3.94
C ILE A 28 -3.58 -2.11 4.12
N SER A 29 -4.22 -1.24 4.90
CA SER A 29 -5.68 -1.25 5.07
C SER A 29 -6.27 0.15 4.97
N ILE A 30 -7.55 0.22 4.63
CA ILE A 30 -8.30 1.47 4.53
C ILE A 30 -9.31 1.52 5.67
N TYR A 31 -9.22 2.55 6.50
CA TYR A 31 -10.09 2.72 7.64
C TYR A 31 -11.08 3.85 7.38
N ASP A 32 -12.38 3.53 7.40
CA ASP A 32 -13.45 4.51 7.32
C ASP A 32 -13.63 5.15 8.70
N ARG A 33 -13.28 6.44 8.78
CA ARG A 33 -13.27 7.20 10.02
C ARG A 33 -14.66 7.66 10.44
N ALA A 34 -15.61 7.73 9.51
CA ALA A 34 -16.99 8.07 9.82
C ALA A 34 -17.74 6.90 10.45
N THR A 35 -17.46 5.67 10.00
CA THR A 35 -18.07 4.44 10.56
C THR A 35 -17.18 3.70 11.56
N ASN A 36 -15.97 4.20 11.79
CA ASN A 36 -14.99 3.66 12.72
C ASN A 36 -14.69 2.16 12.48
N ARG A 37 -14.44 1.79 11.22
CA ARG A 37 -14.16 0.41 10.82
C ARG A 37 -13.09 0.33 9.75
N GLU A 38 -12.34 -0.77 9.76
CA GLU A 38 -11.54 -1.17 8.61
C GLU A 38 -12.46 -1.66 7.49
N LEU A 39 -12.22 -1.20 6.26
CA LEU A 39 -13.01 -1.58 5.10
C LEU A 39 -12.56 -2.95 4.57
N PRO A 40 -13.50 -3.86 4.24
CA PRO A 40 -13.16 -5.12 3.61
C PRO A 40 -12.55 -4.90 2.23
N VAL A 41 -11.53 -5.69 1.90
CA VAL A 41 -10.87 -5.69 0.60
C VAL A 41 -11.50 -6.77 -0.28
N TYR A 42 -12.00 -6.36 -1.45
CA TYR A 42 -12.54 -7.24 -2.49
C TYR A 42 -11.49 -7.40 -3.59
N TRP A 43 -11.14 -8.64 -3.92
CA TRP A 43 -10.18 -8.94 -4.98
C TRP A 43 -10.88 -9.33 -6.27
N HIS A 44 -10.50 -8.70 -7.37
CA HIS A 44 -11.02 -9.01 -8.71
C HIS A 44 -9.95 -8.72 -9.77
N GLU A 45 -9.70 -9.67 -10.67
CA GLU A 45 -8.73 -9.54 -11.77
C GLU A 45 -7.34 -9.03 -11.35
N GLY A 46 -6.82 -9.53 -10.22
CA GLY A 46 -5.51 -9.13 -9.70
C GLY A 46 -5.46 -7.74 -9.08
N ARG A 47 -6.61 -7.08 -8.91
CA ARG A 47 -6.75 -5.77 -8.27
C ARG A 47 -7.50 -5.88 -6.95
N ALA A 48 -7.15 -4.98 -6.03
CA ALA A 48 -7.80 -4.83 -4.74
C ALA A 48 -8.75 -3.63 -4.77
N TYR A 49 -9.94 -3.81 -4.22
CA TYR A 49 -10.98 -2.79 -4.16
C TYR A 49 -11.50 -2.65 -2.73
N VAL A 50 -11.80 -1.43 -2.33
CA VAL A 50 -12.55 -1.12 -1.12
C VAL A 50 -13.80 -0.34 -1.49
N VAL A 51 -14.89 -0.54 -0.75
CA VAL A 51 -16.14 0.18 -1.00
C VAL A 51 -16.22 1.36 -0.03
N GLY A 52 -15.99 2.56 -0.56
CA GLY A 52 -16.18 3.81 0.16
C GLY A 52 -17.63 4.32 0.07
N ARG A 53 -18.03 5.15 1.04
CA ARG A 53 -19.31 5.89 1.01
C ARG A 53 -19.03 7.37 0.77
N PRO A 54 -19.60 8.01 -0.26
CA PRO A 54 -19.39 9.44 -0.50
C PRO A 54 -19.62 10.29 0.76
N GLY A 55 -18.70 11.21 1.03
CA GLY A 55 -18.69 12.06 2.21
C GLY A 55 -17.95 11.46 3.42
N ASN A 56 -17.75 10.15 3.49
CA ASN A 56 -17.01 9.55 4.60
C ASN A 56 -15.53 9.87 4.49
N GLU A 57 -14.95 10.40 5.58
CA GLU A 57 -13.50 10.49 5.73
C GLU A 57 -12.89 9.10 5.87
N TYR A 58 -11.71 8.90 5.28
CA TYR A 58 -10.93 7.67 5.45
C TYR A 58 -9.47 7.96 5.74
N GLN A 59 -8.74 6.93 6.16
CA GLN A 59 -7.29 6.96 6.28
C GLN A 59 -6.67 5.69 5.69
N VAL A 60 -5.46 5.85 5.14
CA VAL A 60 -4.62 4.71 4.71
C VAL A 60 -3.76 4.31 5.90
N MET A 61 -3.89 3.06 6.35
CA MET A 61 -3.09 2.50 7.42
C MET A 61 -1.97 1.65 6.83
N VAL A 62 -0.73 1.90 7.28
CA VAL A 62 0.45 1.12 6.88
C VAL A 62 1.06 0.52 8.14
N ARG A 63 1.00 -0.80 8.27
CA ARG A 63 1.54 -1.53 9.43
C ARG A 63 2.75 -2.35 9.02
N SER A 64 3.92 -2.04 9.55
CA SER A 64 5.15 -2.81 9.31
C SER A 64 5.04 -4.22 9.90
N LYS A 65 5.52 -5.22 9.14
CA LYS A 65 5.69 -6.62 9.54
C LYS A 65 7.16 -7.02 9.67
N ILE A 66 8.06 -6.05 9.71
CA ILE A 66 9.49 -6.29 9.74
C ILE A 66 10.15 -5.58 10.91
N GLY A 67 11.31 -6.11 11.33
CA GLY A 67 12.11 -5.60 12.43
C GLY A 67 13.03 -4.43 12.08
N GLU A 68 12.75 -3.69 11.00
CA GLU A 68 13.55 -2.56 10.53
C GLU A 68 12.66 -1.42 10.01
N ASP A 69 13.24 -0.23 9.88
CA ASP A 69 12.54 0.94 9.32
C ASP A 69 12.12 0.68 7.88
N LEU A 70 10.87 1.00 7.58
CA LEU A 70 10.28 0.91 6.25
C LEU A 70 9.89 2.30 5.75
N LEU A 71 10.43 2.71 4.61
CA LEU A 71 9.94 3.90 3.91
C LEU A 71 8.68 3.51 3.12
N ALA A 72 7.56 4.19 3.41
CA ALA A 72 6.30 4.07 2.71
C ALA A 72 6.03 5.35 1.91
N VAL A 73 6.15 5.26 0.58
CA VAL A 73 5.74 6.32 -0.34
C VAL A 73 4.28 6.09 -0.69
N VAL A 74 3.40 6.93 -0.14
CA VAL A 74 1.93 6.78 -0.25
C VAL A 74 1.40 7.76 -1.29
N SER A 75 0.45 7.29 -2.10
CA SER A 75 -0.24 8.07 -3.10
C SER A 75 -1.74 7.80 -3.10
N VAL A 76 -2.51 8.83 -3.45
CA VAL A 76 -3.97 8.78 -3.62
C VAL A 76 -4.29 9.56 -4.89
N ASP A 77 -5.19 9.05 -5.74
CA ASP A 77 -5.57 9.71 -7.00
C ASP A 77 -4.37 10.04 -7.91
N GLY A 78 -3.29 9.23 -7.84
CA GLY A 78 -2.06 9.43 -8.61
C GLY A 78 -1.13 10.55 -8.10
N LEU A 79 -1.41 11.16 -6.95
CA LEU A 79 -0.54 12.19 -6.35
C LEU A 79 0.09 11.70 -5.05
N ASN A 80 1.30 12.17 -4.74
CA ASN A 80 2.01 11.84 -3.50
C ASN A 80 1.44 12.62 -2.31
N VAL A 81 1.02 11.91 -1.28
CA VAL A 81 0.27 12.50 -0.13
C VAL A 81 1.04 13.55 0.66
N MET A 82 2.38 13.57 0.55
CA MET A 82 3.25 14.50 1.26
C MET A 82 3.37 15.85 0.56
N ASN A 83 3.18 15.93 -0.76
CA ASN A 83 3.48 17.14 -1.54
C ASN A 83 2.49 17.45 -2.68
N GLY A 84 1.50 16.60 -2.94
CA GLY A 84 0.50 16.79 -3.99
C GLY A 84 1.02 16.72 -5.43
N GLN A 85 2.29 16.35 -5.63
CA GLN A 85 2.88 16.17 -6.96
C GLN A 85 2.53 14.79 -7.55
N PRO A 86 2.60 14.61 -8.88
CA PRO A 86 2.46 13.28 -9.48
C PRO A 86 3.32 12.24 -8.76
N ALA A 87 2.70 11.11 -8.42
CA ALA A 87 3.32 10.08 -7.61
C ALA A 87 4.44 9.38 -8.38
N SER A 88 5.57 9.18 -7.71
CA SER A 88 6.70 8.39 -8.19
C SER A 88 7.32 7.64 -7.00
N PRO A 89 7.81 6.40 -7.20
CA PRO A 89 8.47 5.66 -6.13
C PRO A 89 9.77 6.33 -5.62
N ARG A 90 10.36 7.26 -6.40
CA ARG A 90 11.59 8.00 -6.04
C ARG A 90 11.30 9.32 -5.32
N GLN A 91 10.26 9.36 -4.50
CA GLN A 91 9.86 10.55 -3.75
C GLN A 91 9.90 10.30 -2.25
N SER A 92 9.80 11.39 -1.48
CA SER A 92 9.65 11.33 -0.03
C SER A 92 8.38 10.58 0.37
N GLY A 93 8.45 9.95 1.54
CA GLY A 93 7.36 9.20 2.15
C GLY A 93 7.48 9.19 3.67
N TYR A 94 6.70 8.35 4.31
CA TYR A 94 6.74 8.17 5.76
C TYR A 94 7.73 7.08 6.14
N ILE A 95 8.45 7.27 7.25
CA ILE A 95 9.18 6.17 7.89
C ILE A 95 8.22 5.48 8.87
N VAL A 96 8.00 4.18 8.65
CA VAL A 96 7.26 3.29 9.54
C VAL A 96 8.28 2.52 10.37
N ALA A 97 8.28 2.75 11.68
CA ALA A 97 9.19 2.09 12.60
C ALA A 97 8.90 0.57 12.67
N PRO A 98 9.88 -0.26 13.11
CA PRO A 98 9.74 -1.71 13.20
C PRO A 98 8.46 -2.14 13.93
N TRP A 99 7.69 -3.04 13.34
CA TRP A 99 6.46 -3.60 13.93
C TRP A 99 5.37 -2.57 14.30
N THR A 100 5.51 -1.31 13.89
CA THR A 100 4.56 -0.24 14.18
C THR A 100 3.58 0.00 13.03
N LYS A 101 2.66 0.94 13.22
CA LYS A 101 1.77 1.43 12.16
C LYS A 101 1.77 2.94 12.09
N ILE A 102 1.46 3.47 10.92
CA ILE A 102 1.14 4.88 10.70
C ILE A 102 -0.25 5.01 10.09
N ASP A 103 -0.89 6.15 10.39
CA ASP A 103 -2.21 6.51 9.86
C ASP A 103 -2.06 7.75 8.96
N VAL A 104 -2.26 7.57 7.66
CA VAL A 104 -2.20 8.65 6.66
C VAL A 104 -3.62 9.16 6.41
N ARG A 105 -3.98 10.25 7.08
CA ARG A 105 -5.35 10.79 7.12
C ARG A 105 -5.70 11.71 5.96
N GLY A 106 -4.71 12.24 5.24
CA GLY A 106 -4.95 13.26 4.23
C GLY A 106 -3.68 13.80 3.59
N TRP A 107 -3.86 14.76 2.67
CA TRP A 107 -2.77 15.50 2.05
C TRP A 107 -2.12 16.43 3.07
N ARG A 108 -0.79 16.35 3.20
CA ARG A 108 -0.07 17.31 4.04
C ARG A 108 0.08 18.64 3.29
N LYS A 109 -0.45 19.70 3.90
CA LYS A 109 -0.20 21.08 3.47
C LYS A 109 0.94 21.71 4.28
N SER A 110 1.10 21.30 5.53
CA SER A 110 2.22 21.65 6.42
C SER A 110 2.47 20.52 7.44
N MET A 111 3.31 20.76 8.45
CA MET A 111 3.49 19.81 9.56
C MET A 111 2.23 19.69 10.44
N GLU A 112 1.40 20.75 10.47
CA GLU A 112 0.19 20.83 11.29
C GLU A 112 -1.11 20.70 10.48
N GLU A 113 -1.11 21.11 9.20
CA GLU A 113 -2.32 21.13 8.38
C GLU A 113 -2.43 19.89 7.47
N VAL A 114 -3.52 19.15 7.64
CA VAL A 114 -3.87 17.96 6.85
C VAL A 114 -5.23 18.17 6.21
N ALA A 115 -5.30 18.08 4.88
CA ALA A 115 -6.58 18.01 4.17
C ALA A 115 -7.03 16.54 4.11
N SER A 116 -8.03 16.19 4.94
CA SER A 116 -8.55 14.83 5.06
C SER A 116 -8.89 14.20 3.71
N PHE A 117 -8.60 12.92 3.57
CA PHE A 117 -9.20 12.13 2.49
C PHE A 117 -10.65 11.85 2.80
N TYR A 118 -11.50 11.92 1.78
CA TYR A 118 -12.89 11.48 1.84
C TYR A 118 -13.28 10.83 0.52
N PHE A 119 -14.22 9.90 0.56
CA PHE A 119 -14.76 9.31 -0.65
C PHE A 119 -15.70 10.30 -1.35
N THR A 120 -15.65 10.37 -2.66
CA THR A 120 -16.50 11.26 -3.45
C THR A 120 -16.71 10.72 -4.86
N GLN A 121 -17.59 11.36 -5.64
CA GLN A 121 -17.77 11.04 -7.05
C GLN A 121 -16.58 11.54 -7.88
N LEU A 122 -16.33 10.91 -9.03
CA LEU A 122 -15.20 11.23 -9.91
C LEU A 122 -15.12 12.72 -10.28
N SER A 123 -16.26 13.35 -10.62
CA SER A 123 -16.36 14.77 -10.95
C SER A 123 -15.93 15.71 -9.81
N ASP A 124 -16.03 15.24 -8.57
CA ASP A 124 -15.70 15.99 -7.37
C ASP A 124 -14.35 15.62 -6.78
N SER A 125 -13.66 14.63 -7.35
CA SER A 125 -12.30 14.26 -6.95
C SER A 125 -11.32 15.39 -7.24
N TYR A 126 -10.29 15.51 -6.40
CA TYR A 126 -9.27 16.54 -6.55
C TYR A 126 -8.51 16.42 -7.89
N ALA A 127 -8.13 15.20 -8.25
CA ALA A 127 -7.47 14.91 -9.53
C ALA A 127 -8.41 15.16 -10.74
N GLY A 128 -9.70 14.84 -10.61
CA GLY A 128 -10.72 15.17 -11.62
C GLY A 128 -10.84 16.68 -11.85
N ARG A 129 -10.88 17.48 -10.77
CA ARG A 129 -10.96 18.95 -10.85
C ARG A 129 -9.69 19.62 -11.39
N THR A 130 -8.54 18.95 -11.29
CA THR A 130 -7.25 19.46 -11.77
C THR A 130 -6.85 18.95 -13.15
N GLY A 131 -7.75 18.25 -13.85
CA GLY A 131 -7.53 17.79 -15.23
C GLY A 131 -6.54 16.64 -15.37
N ARG A 132 -6.40 15.81 -14.33
CA ARG A 132 -5.51 14.63 -14.30
C ARG A 132 -6.35 13.36 -14.06
N PRO A 133 -7.05 12.84 -15.08
CA PRO A 133 -8.02 11.76 -14.89
C PRO A 133 -7.37 10.39 -14.64
N ASP A 134 -6.07 10.25 -14.88
CA ASP A 134 -5.37 8.98 -14.70
C ASP A 134 -5.21 8.66 -13.21
N ASN A 135 -5.61 7.44 -12.81
CA ASN A 135 -5.50 6.90 -11.45
C ASN A 135 -6.43 7.53 -10.39
N VAL A 136 -7.50 8.23 -10.77
CA VAL A 136 -8.51 8.68 -9.80
C VAL A 136 -9.10 7.47 -9.06
N GLY A 137 -9.16 7.56 -7.73
CA GLY A 137 -9.62 6.51 -6.83
C GLY A 137 -8.56 5.44 -6.52
N VAL A 138 -7.36 5.52 -7.12
CA VAL A 138 -6.28 4.56 -6.87
C VAL A 138 -5.47 4.99 -5.66
N ILE A 139 -5.29 4.07 -4.72
CA ILE A 139 -4.40 4.21 -3.57
C ILE A 139 -3.17 3.34 -3.81
N GLY A 140 -1.99 3.95 -3.86
CA GLY A 140 -0.73 3.26 -4.10
C GLY A 140 0.24 3.43 -2.93
N VAL A 141 0.91 2.34 -2.55
CA VAL A 141 1.96 2.36 -1.52
C VAL A 141 3.20 1.63 -2.03
N ALA A 142 4.31 2.35 -2.21
CA ALA A 142 5.61 1.77 -2.48
C ALA A 142 6.42 1.65 -1.20
N LEU A 143 6.95 0.45 -0.92
CA LEU A 143 7.63 0.11 0.32
C LEU A 143 9.11 -0.15 0.09
N PHE A 144 9.98 0.54 0.81
CA PHE A 144 11.43 0.41 0.69
C PHE A 144 12.07 0.12 2.05
N GLN A 145 12.91 -0.91 2.09
CA GLN A 145 13.79 -1.15 3.23
C GLN A 145 15.01 -0.25 3.15
N ARG A 146 15.58 0.06 4.32
CA ARG A 146 16.88 0.71 4.39
C ARG A 146 17.92 -0.16 3.69
N LYS A 147 18.74 0.45 2.82
CA LYS A 147 19.90 -0.23 2.24
C LYS A 147 20.86 -0.58 3.37
N ARG A 148 21.21 -1.87 3.51
CA ARG A 148 22.27 -2.29 4.44
C ARG A 148 23.58 -1.63 4.01
N VAL A 149 24.24 -0.98 4.95
CA VAL A 149 25.60 -0.48 4.74
C VAL A 149 26.51 -1.70 4.86
N GLU A 150 27.20 -2.04 3.77
CA GLU A 150 28.22 -3.07 3.82
C GLU A 150 29.35 -2.57 4.73
N PRO A 151 29.81 -3.36 5.71
CA PRO A 151 30.96 -2.96 6.51
C PRO A 151 32.15 -2.69 5.57
N PRO A 152 32.97 -1.67 5.86
CA PRO A 152 34.16 -1.43 5.05
C PRO A 152 35.01 -2.72 4.99
N PRO A 153 35.65 -3.01 3.85
CA PRO A 153 36.52 -4.16 3.75
C PRO A 153 37.60 -4.08 4.85
N PRO A 154 38.01 -5.23 5.42
CA PRO A 154 39.09 -5.25 6.40
C PRO A 154 40.35 -4.60 5.82
N ALA A 155 41.07 -3.87 6.67
CA ALA A 155 42.31 -3.17 6.32
C ALA A 155 43.45 -4.13 5.95
#